data_AF-A0A961M0M3-F1
#
_entry.id   AF-A0A961M0M3-F1
#
_cell.length_a   1.000
_cell.length_b   1.000
_cell.length_c   1.000
_cell.angle_alpha   90.00
_cell.angle_beta   90.00
_cell.angle_gamma   90.00
#
_symmetry.space_group_name_H-M   'P 1'
#
loop_
_entity.id
_entity.type
_entity.pdbx_description
1 polymer ?
#
loop_
_entity_poly.entity_id
_entity_poly.type
_entity_poly.pdbx_seq_one_letter_code
_entity_poly.pdbx_strand_id
1 'polypeptide(L)'
;AETADGLKEAGHPYYLYTHDGAVRDGGAYVIGDSAGLATVDLGEGLGPAIESGILAAHDILGTATYDKAALTKYSFGGLAQWIMRRTVGRYHTRGRA
;
A
#
# COMPACT_ATOMS: atom_id res chain seq x y z
N ALA A 1 36.45 9.18 -15.86
CA ALA A 1 35.14 9.54 -15.32
C ALA A 1 34.34 10.08 -16.49
N GLU A 2 33.35 9.33 -16.95
CA GLU A 2 32.46 9.76 -18.02
C GLU A 2 31.61 10.92 -17.48
N THR A 3 31.70 12.08 -18.12
CA THR A 3 30.92 13.27 -17.78
C THR A 3 29.44 12.99 -18.02
N ALA A 4 28.57 13.44 -17.10
CA ALA A 4 27.11 13.19 -17.13
C ALA A 4 26.42 13.56 -18.47
N ASP A 5 27.08 14.37 -19.31
CA ASP A 5 26.67 14.80 -20.66
C ASP A 5 26.42 13.64 -21.66
N GLY A 6 26.98 12.44 -21.39
CA GLY A 6 26.78 11.24 -22.22
C GLY A 6 25.67 10.30 -21.75
N LEU A 7 25.08 10.54 -20.59
CA LEU A 7 24.06 9.67 -20.03
C LEU A 7 22.71 9.96 -20.68
N LYS A 8 22.33 9.12 -21.65
CA LYS A 8 20.99 9.14 -22.23
C LYS A 8 20.03 8.58 -21.20
N GLU A 9 19.16 9.41 -20.65
CA GLU A 9 18.16 9.00 -19.67
C GLU A 9 17.17 8.02 -20.33
N ALA A 10 17.41 6.73 -20.09
CA ALA A 10 16.44 5.69 -20.37
C ALA A 10 15.42 5.78 -19.23
N GLY A 11 14.24 6.31 -19.53
CA GLY A 11 13.15 6.33 -18.55
C GLY A 11 12.97 4.93 -17.95
N HIS A 12 12.90 4.83 -16.63
CA HIS A 12 12.64 3.56 -15.95
C HIS A 12 11.12 3.30 -15.99
N PRO A 13 10.64 2.33 -16.78
CA PRO A 13 9.21 2.02 -16.80
C PRO A 13 8.82 1.44 -15.44
N TYR A 14 7.98 2.16 -14.72
CA TYR A 14 7.32 1.64 -13.52
C TYR A 14 6.07 0.87 -13.96
N TYR A 15 5.94 -0.36 -13.49
CA TYR A 15 4.72 -1.13 -13.71
C TYR A 15 3.62 -0.56 -12.80
N LEU A 16 2.78 0.29 -13.38
CA LEU A 16 1.68 0.91 -12.66
C LEU A 16 0.60 -0.13 -12.39
N TYR A 17 0.11 -0.06 -11.16
CA TYR A 17 -0.87 -0.93 -10.52
C TYR A 17 -2.00 -1.44 -11.44
N THR A 18 -2.17 -2.76 -11.44
CA THR A 18 -3.34 -3.44 -12.03
C THR A 18 -4.22 -3.94 -10.90
N HIS A 19 -5.47 -3.50 -10.89
CA HIS A 19 -6.47 -3.87 -9.88
C HIS A 19 -6.91 -5.33 -9.96
N ASP A 20 -6.67 -5.96 -11.10
CA ASP A 20 -7.12 -7.31 -11.37
C ASP A 20 -5.96 -8.30 -11.20
N GLY A 21 -6.33 -9.53 -10.87
CA GLY A 21 -5.40 -10.66 -10.75
C GLY A 21 -5.53 -11.40 -9.42
N ALA A 22 -5.41 -12.72 -9.48
CA ALA A 22 -5.37 -13.55 -8.30
C ALA A 22 -4.15 -13.21 -7.44
N VAL A 23 -4.38 -12.94 -6.15
CA VAL A 23 -3.32 -12.69 -5.16
C VAL A 23 -3.02 -13.93 -4.31
N ARG A 24 -3.76 -15.01 -4.54
CA ARG A 24 -3.64 -16.29 -3.84
C ARG A 24 -3.90 -17.44 -4.80
N ASP A 25 -3.08 -18.48 -4.67
CA ASP A 25 -3.36 -19.81 -5.22
C ASP A 25 -3.03 -20.88 -4.16
N GLY A 26 -4.06 -21.59 -3.70
CA GLY A 26 -3.95 -22.48 -2.55
C GLY A 26 -3.37 -21.79 -1.31
N GLY A 27 -2.20 -22.25 -0.86
CA GLY A 27 -1.46 -21.66 0.27
C GLY A 27 -0.39 -20.64 -0.10
N ALA A 28 -0.27 -20.27 -1.38
CA ALA A 28 0.69 -19.28 -1.86
C ALA A 28 0.04 -17.91 -2.00
N TYR A 29 0.76 -16.86 -1.59
CA TYR A 29 0.28 -15.48 -1.53
C TYR A 29 1.26 -14.54 -2.22
N VAL A 30 0.72 -13.53 -2.91
CA VAL A 30 1.49 -12.51 -3.61
C VAL A 30 1.19 -11.14 -2.99
N ILE A 31 2.23 -10.42 -2.57
CA ILE A 31 2.13 -9.15 -1.84
C ILE A 31 3.17 -8.13 -2.36
N GLY A 32 3.02 -6.85 -1.99
CA GLY A 32 3.93 -5.77 -2.39
C GLY A 32 4.20 -5.71 -3.90
N ASP A 33 5.45 -5.46 -4.27
CA ASP A 33 5.86 -5.31 -5.68
C ASP A 33 5.57 -6.55 -6.53
N SER A 34 5.63 -7.75 -5.93
CA SER A 34 5.31 -9.00 -6.63
C SER A 34 3.83 -9.09 -7.04
N ALA A 35 2.95 -8.41 -6.29
CA ALA A 35 1.54 -8.25 -6.64
C ALA A 35 1.31 -7.00 -7.52
N GLY A 36 2.36 -6.28 -7.91
CA GLY A 36 2.28 -5.06 -8.70
C GLY A 36 1.57 -3.94 -7.96
N LEU A 37 1.79 -3.81 -6.65
CA LEU A 37 1.11 -2.84 -5.80
C LEU A 37 1.89 -1.52 -5.72
N ALA A 38 1.26 -0.44 -6.16
CA ALA A 38 1.71 0.93 -5.95
C ALA A 38 0.50 1.86 -5.97
N THR A 39 0.60 3.02 -5.32
CA THR A 39 -0.45 4.05 -5.45
C THR A 39 -0.44 4.66 -6.85
N VAL A 40 -1.62 5.03 -7.36
CA VAL A 40 -1.77 5.52 -8.75
C VAL A 40 -1.30 6.95 -8.91
N ASP A 41 -1.35 7.74 -7.83
CA ASP A 41 -1.00 9.16 -7.83
C ASP A 41 0.50 9.40 -7.72
N LEU A 42 1.13 8.84 -6.68
CA LEU A 42 2.53 9.09 -6.36
C LEU A 42 3.45 7.90 -6.65
N GLY A 43 2.91 6.75 -7.04
CA GLY A 43 3.70 5.54 -7.27
C GLY A 43 4.30 4.96 -5.98
N GLU A 44 3.68 5.18 -4.83
CA GLU A 44 4.20 4.68 -3.55
C GLU A 44 3.97 3.17 -3.43
N GLY A 45 5.04 2.39 -3.35
CA GLY A 45 4.96 0.93 -3.12
C GLY A 45 4.90 0.52 -1.64
N LEU A 46 5.47 1.34 -0.74
CA LEU A 46 5.64 0.99 0.68
C LEU A 46 4.31 0.76 1.42
N GLY A 47 3.38 1.70 1.33
CA GLY A 47 2.07 1.59 1.97
C GLY A 47 1.28 0.36 1.48
N PRO A 48 1.07 0.22 0.16
CA PRO A 48 0.41 -0.95 -0.41
C PRO A 48 1.11 -2.30 -0.08
N ALA A 49 2.45 -2.33 0.01
CA ALA A 49 3.19 -3.53 0.40
C ALA A 49 2.93 -3.93 1.86
N ILE A 50 2.87 -2.97 2.78
CA ILE A 50 2.55 -3.24 4.19
C ILE A 50 1.10 -3.71 4.32
N GLU A 51 0.16 -3.01 3.67
CA GLU A 51 -1.27 -3.33 3.75
C GLU A 51 -1.59 -4.72 3.20
N SER A 52 -1.00 -5.08 2.04
CA SER A 52 -1.16 -6.42 1.46
C SER A 52 -0.57 -7.53 2.34
N GLY A 53 0.56 -7.30 2.99
CA GLY A 53 1.13 -8.25 3.94
C GLY A 53 0.21 -8.51 5.14
N ILE A 54 -0.41 -7.45 5.68
CA ILE A 54 -1.37 -7.54 6.78
C ILE A 54 -2.63 -8.31 6.35
N LEU A 55 -3.18 -8.01 5.17
CA LEU A 55 -4.35 -8.71 4.64
C LEU A 55 -4.07 -10.19 4.38
N ALA A 56 -2.90 -10.52 3.81
CA ALA A 56 -2.47 -11.90 3.62
C ALA A 56 -2.35 -12.65 4.95
N ALA A 57 -1.78 -12.02 5.99
CA ALA A 57 -1.70 -12.62 7.32
C ALA A 57 -3.08 -12.88 7.93
N HIS A 58 -4.01 -11.93 7.78
CA HIS A 58 -5.39 -12.11 8.26
C HIS A 58 -6.13 -13.24 7.53
N ASP A 59 -5.89 -13.41 6.23
CA ASP A 59 -6.46 -14.50 5.42
C ASP A 59 -5.86 -15.86 5.78
N ILE A 60 -4.54 -15.94 6.02
CA ILE A 60 -3.87 -17.14 6.55
C ILE A 60 -4.46 -17.54 7.92
N LEU A 61 -4.79 -16.57 8.76
CA LEU A 61 -5.43 -16.79 10.06
C LEU A 61 -6.94 -17.07 9.98
N GLY A 62 -7.56 -16.95 8.80
CA GLY A 62 -9.00 -17.11 8.61
C GLY A 62 -9.85 -16.00 9.24
N THR A 63 -9.27 -14.83 9.50
CA THR A 63 -9.92 -13.69 10.18
C THR A 63 -10.46 -12.63 9.21
N ALA A 64 -9.96 -12.59 7.98
CA ALA A 64 -10.44 -11.75 6.89
C ALA A 64 -10.13 -12.43 5.55
N THR A 65 -10.55 -11.84 4.42
CA THR A 65 -10.17 -12.32 3.08
C THR A 65 -9.23 -11.32 2.43
N TYR A 66 -8.14 -11.82 1.85
CA TYR A 66 -7.23 -10.97 1.08
C TYR A 66 -7.76 -10.77 -0.33
N ASP A 67 -8.17 -9.53 -0.62
CA ASP A 67 -8.57 -9.06 -1.93
C ASP A 67 -7.74 -7.83 -2.32
N LYS A 68 -7.17 -7.86 -3.53
CA LYS A 68 -6.39 -6.77 -4.10
C LYS A 68 -7.19 -5.49 -4.24
N ALA A 69 -8.50 -5.60 -4.46
CA ALA A 69 -9.40 -4.46 -4.58
C ALA A 69 -9.60 -3.70 -3.27
N ALA A 70 -9.31 -4.31 -2.12
CA ALA A 70 -9.43 -3.71 -0.80
C ALA A 70 -8.27 -2.78 -0.43
N LEU A 71 -7.18 -2.77 -1.22
CA LEU A 71 -5.97 -1.99 -0.94
C LEU A 71 -6.14 -0.49 -1.24
N THR A 72 -5.39 0.32 -0.51
CA THR A 72 -5.34 1.77 -0.67
C THR A 72 -4.82 2.16 -2.06
N LYS A 73 -5.61 2.93 -2.79
CA LYS A 73 -5.35 3.30 -4.20
C LYS A 73 -4.58 4.60 -4.38
N TYR A 74 -4.73 5.52 -3.43
CA TYR A 74 -4.20 6.88 -3.47
C TYR A 74 -3.43 7.17 -2.19
N SER A 75 -2.23 7.75 -2.32
CA SER A 75 -1.31 8.01 -1.21
C SER A 75 -1.89 8.94 -0.15
N PHE A 76 -2.74 9.90 -0.54
CA PHE A 76 -3.24 10.93 0.37
C PHE A 76 -4.39 10.51 1.29
N GLY A 77 -5.07 9.39 1.02
CA GLY A 77 -6.19 8.93 1.85
C GLY A 77 -5.75 8.56 3.28
N GLY A 78 -4.66 7.79 3.39
CA GLY A 78 -4.10 7.34 4.66
C GLY A 78 -3.38 8.46 5.43
N LEU A 79 -2.66 9.36 4.74
CA LEU A 79 -2.02 10.50 5.37
C LEU A 79 -3.05 11.50 5.92
N ALA A 80 -4.10 11.81 5.16
CA ALA A 80 -5.18 12.67 5.62
C ALA A 80 -5.91 12.04 6.83
N GLN A 81 -6.19 10.73 6.78
CA GLN A 81 -6.79 10.01 7.92
C GLN A 81 -5.85 10.00 9.14
N TRP A 82 -4.54 9.83 8.96
CA TRP A 82 -3.56 9.90 10.04
C TRP A 82 -3.45 11.30 10.63
N ILE A 83 -3.37 12.35 9.80
CA ILE A 83 -3.39 13.76 10.23
C ILE A 83 -4.67 14.03 11.01
N MET A 84 -5.81 13.57 10.51
CA MET A 84 -7.12 13.75 11.14
C MET A 84 -7.24 12.98 12.47
N ARG A 85 -6.71 11.75 12.56
CA ARG A 85 -6.62 11.01 13.83
C ARG A 85 -5.71 11.72 14.84
N ARG A 86 -4.65 12.40 14.36
CA ARG A 86 -3.71 13.15 15.21
C ARG A 86 -4.30 14.46 15.73
N THR A 87 -5.20 15.11 14.97
CA THR A 87 -5.90 16.33 15.40
C THR A 87 -7.14 16.06 16.25
N VAL A 88 -7.84 14.94 16.02
CA VAL A 88 -9.08 14.59 16.74
C VAL A 88 -8.84 13.82 18.05
N GLY A 89 -7.64 13.27 18.27
CA GLY A 89 -7.28 12.48 19.46
C GLY A 89 -7.21 13.20 20.83
N ARG A 90 -7.76 14.41 20.99
CA ARG A 90 -7.70 15.20 22.25
C ARG A 90 -9.01 15.35 23.03
N TYR A 91 -10.06 14.60 22.71
CA TYR A 91 -11.30 14.64 23.49
C TYR A 91 -11.84 13.24 23.76
N HIS A 92 -11.40 12.62 24.86
CA HIS A 92 -12.28 11.91 25.82
C HIS A 92 -11.45 11.25 26.94
N THR A 93 -11.15 12.01 28.00
CA THR A 93 -11.03 11.48 29.37
C THR A 93 -11.37 12.58 30.37
N ARG A 94 -12.61 12.58 30.84
CA ARG A 94 -13.11 13.02 32.15
C ARG A 94 -14.55 12.50 32.19
N GLY A 95 -14.81 11.34 32.78
CA GLY A 95 -14.64 11.08 34.21
C GLY A 95 -15.94 11.46 34.90
N ARG A 96 -16.94 10.57 34.86
CA ARG A 96 -18.10 10.57 35.76
C ARG A 96 -17.70 9.78 37.01
N ALA A 97 -17.74 10.45 38.16
CA ALA A 97 -18.09 9.89 39.46
C ALA A 97 -18.75 11.04 40.25
#